data_AF-W2J1W3-F1
#
_entry.id   AF-W2J1W3-F1
#
_cell.length_a   1.000
_cell.length_b   1.000
_cell.length_c   1.000
_cell.angle_alpha   90.00
_cell.angle_beta   90.00
_cell.angle_gamma   90.00
#
_symmetry.space_group_name_H-M   'P 1'
#
loop_
_entity.id
_entity.type
_entity.pdbx_description
1 polymer ?
#
loop_
_entity_poly.entity_id
_entity_poly.type
_entity_poly.pdbx_seq_one_letter_code
_entity_poly.pdbx_strand_id
1 'polypeptide(L)' 'MSVEASEEWLKLQYHTADDSWSFSESFNSTKIGGVATKHCWYIPVDGGTGKEC' A
#
# COMPACT_ATOMS: atom_id res chain seq x y z
N MET A 1 2.61 -4.35 1.44
CA MET A 1 3.46 -3.14 1.45
C MET A 1 4.41 -3.21 0.28
N SER A 2 4.66 -2.11 -0.44
CA SER A 2 5.71 -2.02 -1.45
C SER A 2 6.59 -0.81 -1.22
N VAL A 3 7.82 -0.92 -1.72
CA VAL A 3 8.85 0.13 -1.65
C VAL A 3 9.44 0.28 -3.04
N GLU A 4 9.46 1.50 -3.56
CA GLU A 4 10.10 1.86 -4.81
C GLU A 4 11.12 2.97 -4.54
N ALA A 5 12.28 2.91 -5.17
CA ALA A 5 13.35 3.88 -4.96
C ALA A 5 13.76 4.52 -6.29
N SER A 6 14.10 5.80 -6.24
CA SER A 6 14.80 6.56 -7.27
C SER A 6 16.01 7.27 -6.66
N GLU A 7 16.79 7.97 -7.48
CA GLU A 7 17.95 8.72 -7.00
C GLU A 7 17.58 9.80 -5.97
N GLU A 8 16.36 10.33 -6.05
CA GLU A 8 15.91 11.45 -5.21
C GLU A 8 14.86 11.06 -4.16
N TRP A 9 14.14 9.95 -4.38
CA TRP A 9 12.95 9.62 -3.59
C TRP A 9 12.85 8.14 -3.23
N LEU A 10 12.33 7.89 -2.04
CA LEU A 10 11.78 6.60 -1.65
C LEU A 10 10.25 6.70 -1.62
N LYS A 11 9.55 5.89 -2.39
CA LYS A 11 8.09 5.75 -2.36
C LYS A 11 7.71 4.55 -1.50
N LEU A 12 6.94 4.80 -0.44
CA LEU A 12 6.37 3.77 0.43
C LEU A 12 4.87 3.67 0.20
N GLN A 13 4.36 2.45 0.02
CA GLN A 13 2.93 2.20 -0.18
C GLN A 13 2.43 1.11 0.77
N TYR A 14 1.37 1.44 1.52
CA TYR A 14 0.67 0.51 2.38
C TYR A 14 -0.55 -0.09 1.67
N HIS A 15 -0.50 -1.40 1.45
CA HIS A 15 -1.50 -2.15 0.69
C HIS A 15 -2.38 -2.96 1.63
N THR A 16 -3.69 -2.86 1.43
CA THR A 16 -4.74 -3.55 2.19
C THR A 16 -5.71 -4.26 1.24
N ALA A 17 -6.61 -5.08 1.79
CA ALA A 17 -7.77 -5.56 1.06
C ALA A 17 -8.65 -4.38 0.63
N ASP A 18 -9.11 -4.40 -0.61
CA ASP A 18 -10.15 -3.47 -1.07
C ASP A 18 -11.53 -3.84 -0.52
N ASP A 19 -12.52 -3.01 -0.83
CA ASP A 19 -13.89 -3.17 -0.34
C ASP A 19 -14.66 -4.34 -0.98
N SER A 20 -14.07 -5.03 -1.96
CA SER A 20 -14.70 -6.18 -2.62
C SER A 20 -14.45 -7.52 -1.92
N TRP A 21 -13.54 -7.54 -0.94
CA TRP A 21 -13.27 -8.69 -0.08
C TRP A 21 -14.44 -9.01 0.85
N SER A 22 -14.71 -10.30 1.04
CA SER A 22 -15.58 -10.79 2.11
C SER A 22 -14.93 -12.00 2.79
N PHE A 23 -14.44 -11.79 4.01
CA PHE A 23 -13.80 -12.83 4.82
C PHE A 23 -14.85 -13.72 5.50
N SER A 24 -14.61 -15.02 5.54
CA SER A 24 -15.45 -15.99 6.24
C SER A 24 -14.58 -16.96 7.04
N GLU A 25 -15.18 -17.76 7.91
CA GLU A 25 -14.46 -18.71 8.77
C GLU A 25 -13.69 -19.78 7.99
N SER A 26 -14.15 -20.13 6.78
CA SER A 26 -13.46 -21.08 5.91
C SER A 26 -12.85 -20.38 4.69
N PHE A 27 -11.69 -20.87 4.24
CA PHE A 27 -11.04 -20.31 3.06
C PHE A 27 -11.92 -20.45 1.80
N ASN A 28 -12.60 -21.59 1.65
CA ASN A 28 -13.47 -21.88 0.50
C ASN A 28 -14.67 -20.94 0.39
N SER A 29 -15.12 -20.37 1.51
CA SER A 29 -16.26 -19.45 1.56
C SER A 29 -15.84 -17.97 1.50
N THR A 30 -14.53 -17.68 1.46
CA THR A 30 -14.01 -16.32 1.38
C THR A 30 -14.08 -15.80 -0.05
N LYS A 31 -14.66 -14.62 -0.24
CA LYS A 31 -14.68 -13.95 -1.54
C LYS A 31 -13.40 -13.14 -1.71
N ILE A 32 -12.61 -13.51 -2.71
CA ILE A 32 -11.40 -12.79 -3.10
C ILE A 32 -11.78 -11.45 -3.72
N GLY A 33 -11.16 -10.39 -3.22
CA GLY A 33 -11.18 -9.05 -3.79
C GLY A 33 -9.80 -8.63 -4.32
N GLY A 34 -9.63 -7.35 -4.58
CA GLY A 34 -8.37 -6.76 -5.05
C GLY A 34 -7.50 -6.16 -3.93
N VAL A 35 -6.61 -5.26 -4.33
CA VAL A 35 -5.66 -4.57 -3.44
C VAL A 35 -5.97 -3.09 -3.43
N ALA A 36 -6.13 -2.51 -2.24
CA ALA A 36 -6.27 -1.08 -2.03
C ALA A 36 -5.01 -0.49 -1.41
N THR A 37 -4.43 0.52 -2.04
CA THR A 37 -3.34 1.33 -1.47
C THR A 37 -3.95 2.47 -0.65
N LYS A 38 -3.98 2.32 0.68
CA LYS A 38 -4.62 3.31 1.58
C LYS A 38 -3.71 4.47 1.94
N HIS A 39 -2.41 4.23 1.99
CA HIS A 39 -1.44 5.26 2.31
C HIS A 39 -0.24 5.17 1.41
N CYS A 40 0.25 6.34 1.01
CA CYS A 40 1.39 6.48 0.15
C CYS A 40 2.22 7.69 0.58
N TRP A 41 3.54 7.52 0.61
CA TRP A 41 4.46 8.60 0.95
C TRP A 41 5.66 8.61 0.02
N TYR A 42 6.08 9.81 -0.36
CA TYR A 42 7.39 10.11 -0.92
C TYR A 42 8.28 10.66 0.18
N ILE A 43 9.40 9.98 0.44
CA ILE A 43 10.43 10.39 1.39
C ILE A 43 11.65 10.84 0.57
N PRO A 44 12.09 12.10 0.69
CA PRO A 44 13.26 12.55 -0.04
C PRO A 44 14.53 12.01 0.61
N VAL A 45 15.53 11.68 -0.20
CA VAL A 45 16.81 11.14 0.29
C VAL A 45 17.68 12.20 0.98
N ASP A 46 17.40 13.49 0.74
CA ASP A 46 18.12 14.64 1.31
C ASP A 46 17.77 14.93 2.79
N GLY A 47 16.86 14.14 3.38
CA GLY A 47 16.39 14.32 4.75
C GLY A 47 15.34 15.41 4.93
N GLY A 48 14.82 15.97 3.83
CA GLY A 48 13.71 16.91 3.81
C GLY A 48 12.37 16.29 4.25
N THR A 49 11.32 17.12 4.25
CA THR A 49 9.98 16.67 4.66
C THR A 49 9.32 15.82 3.57
N GLY A 50 8.88 14.61 3.93
CA GLY A 50 8.12 13.74 3.05
C GLY A 50 6.72 14.30 2.73
N LYS A 51 6.12 13.81 1.65
CA LYS A 51 4.77 14.20 1.21
C LYS A 51 3.92 12.98 0.88
N GLU A 52 2.61 13.14 0.99
CA GLU A 52 1.64 12.16 0.51
C GLU A 52 1.73 12.05 -1.03
N CYS A 53 1.52 10.83 -1.54
CA CYS A 53 1.12 10.63 -2.93
C CYS A 53 -0.39 10.39 -2.98
#